data_AF-A0A2E4MDA7-F1
#
_entry.id   AF-A0A2E4MDA7-F1
#
_cell.length_a   1.000
_cell.length_b   1.000
_cell.length_c   1.000
_cell.angle_alpha   90.00
_cell.angle_beta   90.00
_cell.angle_gamma   90.00
#
_symmetry.space_group_name_H-M   'P 1'
#
loop_
_entity.id
_entity.type
_entity.pdbx_description
1 polymer ?
#
loop_
_entity_poly.entity_id
_entity_poly.type
_entity_poly.pdbx_seq_one_letter_code
_entity_poly.pdbx_strand_id
1 'polypeptide(L)' 'MSAVYSLFLYTIILSFLGYYLDKKLETFPIIFLFGLISGLILGFYQLIKINEIAKK' A
#
# COMPACT_ATOMS: atom_id res chain seq x y z
N MET A 1 -6.06 -3.02 -16.93
CA MET A 1 -6.53 -2.36 -15.69
C MET A 1 -5.55 -1.24 -15.37
N SER A 2 -6.05 -0.03 -15.11
CA SER A 2 -5.20 1.15 -14.91
C SER A 2 -4.26 0.96 -13.71
N ALA A 3 -2.98 1.29 -13.87
CA ALA A 3 -1.96 1.12 -12.82
C ALA A 3 -2.26 1.94 -11.54
N VAL A 4 -3.13 2.95 -11.65
CA VAL A 4 -3.70 3.68 -10.52
C VAL A 4 -4.52 2.75 -9.62
N TYR A 5 -5.28 1.81 -10.20
CA TYR A 5 -6.07 0.86 -9.40
C TYR A 5 -5.21 -0.05 -8.55
N SER A 6 -4.04 -0.49 -9.03
CA SER A 6 -3.17 -1.35 -8.20
C SER A 6 -2.61 -0.56 -7.02
N LEU A 7 -2.17 0.68 -7.24
CA LEU A 7 -1.68 1.55 -6.17
C LEU A 7 -2.75 1.81 -5.10
N PHE A 8 -3.97 2.13 -5.52
CA PHE A 8 -5.10 2.27 -4.60
C PHE A 8 -5.41 0.96 -3.86
N LEU A 9 -5.42 -0.17 -4.56
CA LEU A 9 -5.69 -1.47 -3.96
C LEU A 9 -4.67 -1.82 -2.86
N TYR A 10 -3.37 -1.72 -3.15
CA TYR A 10 -2.31 -1.99 -2.18
C TYR A 10 -2.40 -1.04 -0.98
N THR A 11 -2.61 0.25 -1.23
CA THR A 11 -2.71 1.25 -0.15
C THR A 11 -3.92 0.95 0.74
N ILE A 12 -5.09 0.69 0.17
CA ILE A 12 -6.31 0.39 0.93
C ILE A 12 -6.16 -0.90 1.75
N ILE A 13 -5.64 -1.98 1.15
CA ILE A 13 -5.48 -3.27 1.84
C ILE A 13 -4.49 -3.14 3.01
N LEU A 14 -3.31 -2.55 2.78
CA LEU A 14 -2.29 -2.41 3.82
C LEU A 14 -2.71 -1.43 4.92
N SER A 15 -3.38 -0.33 4.57
CA SER A 15 -3.94 0.60 5.56
C SER A 15 -5.06 -0.05 6.37
N PHE A 16 -5.95 -0.83 5.75
CA PHE A 16 -7.01 -1.52 6.48
C PHE A 16 -6.45 -2.59 7.42
N LEU A 17 -5.45 -3.35 6.98
CA LEU A 17 -4.71 -4.30 7.81
C LEU A 17 -4.00 -3.62 8.98
N GLY A 18 -3.31 -2.50 8.71
CA GLY A 18 -2.61 -1.74 9.74
C GLY A 18 -3.56 -1.15 10.79
N TYR A 19 -4.70 -0.61 10.34
CA TYR A 19 -5.76 -0.14 11.24
C TYR A 19 -6.34 -1.26 12.11
N TYR A 20 -6.60 -2.42 11.50
CA TYR A 20 -7.13 -3.57 12.24
C TYR A 20 -6.15 -4.06 13.30
N LEU A 21 -4.85 -4.08 12.98
CA LEU A 21 -3.80 -4.45 13.92
C LEU A 21 -3.63 -3.43 15.05
N ASP A 22 -3.58 -2.13 14.74
CA ASP A 22 -3.52 -1.07 15.76
C ASP A 22 -4.73 -1.15 16.70
N LYS A 23 -5.94 -1.38 16.16
CA LYS A 23 -7.16 -1.52 16.96
C LYS A 23 -7.11 -2.74 17.88
N LYS A 24 -6.51 -3.85 17.42
CA LYS A 24 -6.39 -5.08 18.22
C LYS A 24 -5.32 -4.97 19.31
N LEU A 25 -4.28 -4.20 19.07
CA LEU A 25 -3.13 -4.04 19.96
C LEU A 25 -3.22 -2.79 20.84
N GLU A 26 -4.35 -2.06 20.81
CA GLU A 26 -4.59 -0.79 21.51
C GLU A 26 -3.43 0.21 21.35
N THR A 27 -2.75 0.14 20.22
CA THR A 27 -1.54 0.93 19.97
C THR A 27 -1.94 2.27 19.37
N PHE A 28 -1.15 3.32 19.62
CA PHE A 28 -1.22 4.53 18.80
C PHE A 28 -1.14 4.13 17.31
N PRO A 29 -1.74 4.89 16.37
CA PRO A 29 -1.96 4.52 14.96
C PRO A 29 -0.67 4.42 14.12
N ILE A 30 0.33 3.75 14.66
CA ILE A 30 1.70 3.64 14.21
C ILE A 30 1.79 2.52 13.18
N ILE A 31 1.12 1.38 13.42
CA ILE A 31 1.12 0.24 12.47
C ILE A 31 0.34 0.64 11.22
N PHE A 32 -0.74 1.40 11.36
CA PHE A 32 -1.48 2.03 10.29
C PHE A 32 -0.60 2.95 9.45
N LEU A 33 0.15 3.84 10.11
CA LEU A 33 1.10 4.75 9.44
C LEU A 33 2.16 3.95 8.64
N PHE A 34 2.73 2.91 9.25
CA PHE A 34 3.68 2.02 8.56
C PHE A 34 3.03 1.27 7.39
N GLY A 35 1.80 0.78 7.56
CA GLY A 35 1.03 0.11 6.52
C GLY A 35 0.73 1.04 5.34
N LEU A 36 0.35 2.28 5.63
CA LEU A 36 0.04 3.29 4.63
C LEU A 36 1.30 3.66 3.82
N ILE A 37 2.42 3.93 4.49
CA ILE A 37 3.70 4.22 3.83
C ILE A 37 4.16 3.02 2.99
N SER A 38 4.07 1.81 3.55
CA SER A 38 4.44 0.58 2.83
C SER A 38 3.55 0.32 1.62
N GLY A 39 2.24 0.56 1.73
CA GLY A 39 1.28 0.43 0.64
C GLY A 39 1.53 1.41 -0.49
N LEU A 40 1.88 2.65 -0.17
CA LEU A 40 2.30 3.64 -1.16
C LEU A 40 3.59 3.19 -1.86
N ILE A 41 4.63 2.81 -1.10
CA ILE A 41 5.92 2.37 -1.68
C ILE A 41 5.72 1.17 -2.61
N LEU A 42 4.99 0.14 -2.18
CA LEU A 42 4.72 -1.05 -2.99
C LEU A 42 3.88 -0.72 -4.23
N GLY A 43 2.88 0.15 -4.09
CA GLY A 43 2.06 0.61 -5.21
C GLY A 43 2.87 1.37 -6.25
N PHE A 44 3.76 2.28 -5.82
CA PHE A 44 4.67 3.00 -6.71
C PHE A 44 5.73 2.07 -7.33
N TYR A 45 6.28 1.13 -6.56
CA TYR A 45 7.23 0.14 -7.07
C TYR A 45 6.61 -0.69 -8.20
N GLN A 46 5.37 -1.13 -8.03
CA GLN A 46 4.66 -1.88 -9.06
C GLN A 46 4.37 -1.02 -10.29
N LEU A 47 4.03 0.26 -10.11
CA LEU A 47 3.87 1.23 -11.20
C LEU A 47 5.15 1.37 -12.04
N ILE A 48 6.29 1.56 -11.38
CA ILE A 48 7.60 1.69 -12.03
C ILE A 48 7.93 0.40 -12.79
N LYS A 49 7.78 -0.75 -12.14
CA LYS A 49 8.05 -2.06 -12.74
C LYS A 49 7.16 -2.33 -13.96
N ILE A 50 5.87 -1.99 -13.89
CA ILE A 50 4.96 -2.11 -15.04
C ILE A 50 5.40 -1.20 -16.18
N ASN A 51 5.81 0.03 -15.88
CA ASN A 51 6.27 0.99 -16.88
C ASN A 51 7.60 0.56 -17.53
N GLU A 52 8.53 -0.04 -16.77
CA GLU A 52 9.77 -0.62 -17.32
C GLU A 52 9.50 -1.81 -18.22
N ILE A 53 8.59 -2.71 -17.82
CA ILE A 53 8.19 -3.87 -18.64
C ILE A 53 7.48 -3.39 -19.92
N ALA A 54 6.65 -2.36 -19.85
CA ALA A 54 5.94 -1.81 -21.00
C ALA A 54 6.87 -1.08 -21.99
N LYS A 55 8.07 -0.67 -21.57
CA LYS A 55 9.08 -0.03 -22.42
C LYS A 55 9.98 -1.01 -23.16
N LYS A 56 9.95 -2.30 -22.80
CA LYS A 56 10.80 -3.35 -23.37
C LYS A 56 10.05 -4.16 -24.41
#